data_AF-A0A9D8H8R6-F1
#
_entry.id   AF-A0A9D8H8R6-F1
#
_cell.length_a   1.000
_cell.length_b   1.000
_cell.length_c   1.000
_cell.angle_alpha   90.00
_cell.angle_beta   90.00
_cell.angle_gamma   90.00
#
_symmetry.space_group_name_H-M   'P 1'
#
loop_
_entity.id
_entity.type
_entity.pdbx_description
1 polymer ?
#
loop_
_entity_poly.entity_id
_entity_poly.type
_entity_poly.pdbx_seq_one_letter_code
_entity_poly.pdbx_strand_id
1 'polypeptide(L)'
;MKCRVCRGPAVIDLRRHNANFCPEHFVAHCEEQVRRAVRHFAMFEPGDRVLVAVSGGKDSLALWDLLVRLGYTADGLYVGLGIDGYSDESLGHARAYAARRDLTLHVVDLATDLGFTVPEAATATRRAPCGACGLSKRHVFNRYALDHGYDVVCTGHNLDDEAAVLLGNVLHWDLDALARQHPALPAAPGFARKVKPLYRLGEREMAAYCVLERIDYQVDECPMATGNRHLAYKESLNALELRSPGS
;
A
#
# COMPACT_ATOMS: atom_id res chain seq x y z
N MET A 1 -4.78 28.99 -6.19
CA MET A 1 -6.03 28.19 -6.13
C MET A 1 -6.62 28.28 -4.73
N LYS A 2 -7.96 28.19 -4.56
CA LYS A 2 -8.63 28.24 -3.24
C LYS A 2 -9.12 26.87 -2.81
N CYS A 3 -9.01 26.55 -1.53
CA CYS A 3 -9.56 25.34 -0.94
C CYS A 3 -11.08 25.29 -1.15
N ARG A 4 -11.60 24.13 -1.54
CA ARG A 4 -13.04 23.91 -1.77
C ARG A 4 -13.88 24.09 -0.51
N VAL A 5 -13.31 23.77 0.66
CA VAL A 5 -14.02 23.80 1.94
C VAL A 5 -13.91 25.18 2.60
N CYS A 6 -12.71 25.61 3.00
CA CYS A 6 -12.54 26.88 3.75
C CYS A 6 -12.27 28.11 2.89
N ARG A 7 -12.15 27.98 1.56
CA ARG A 7 -11.78 29.08 0.62
C ARG A 7 -10.40 29.72 0.83
N GLY A 8 -9.61 29.27 1.81
CA GLY A 8 -8.22 29.66 2.01
C GLY A 8 -7.26 29.14 0.92
N PRO A 9 -5.95 29.37 1.04
CA PRO A 9 -4.95 28.90 0.07
C PRO A 9 -4.94 27.37 -0.05
N ALA A 10 -5.03 26.85 -1.28
CA ALA A 10 -4.89 25.42 -1.54
C ALA A 10 -3.43 25.04 -1.83
N VAL A 11 -3.04 23.85 -1.39
CA VAL A 11 -1.71 23.25 -1.62
C VAL A 11 -1.72 22.10 -2.63
N ILE A 12 -2.91 21.56 -2.92
CA ILE A 12 -3.08 20.50 -3.92
C ILE A 12 -4.38 20.69 -4.71
N ASP A 13 -4.31 20.43 -6.02
CA ASP A 13 -5.46 20.29 -6.92
C ASP A 13 -5.71 18.81 -7.22
N LEU A 14 -6.96 18.38 -7.04
CA LEU A 14 -7.45 17.05 -7.40
C LEU A 14 -8.47 17.20 -8.53
N ARG A 15 -7.97 17.20 -9.76
CA ARG A 15 -8.77 17.47 -10.97
C ARG A 15 -9.93 16.50 -11.16
N ARG A 16 -9.71 15.20 -10.91
CA ARG A 16 -10.77 14.17 -10.95
C ARG A 16 -11.93 14.42 -9.98
N HIS A 17 -11.70 15.20 -8.92
CA HIS A 17 -12.73 15.62 -7.96
C HIS A 17 -13.22 17.05 -8.18
N ASN A 18 -12.69 17.74 -9.19
CA ASN A 18 -12.88 19.17 -9.42
C ASN A 18 -12.77 19.97 -8.11
N ALA A 19 -11.70 19.71 -7.35
CA ALA A 19 -11.52 20.23 -6.00
C ALA A 19 -10.06 20.56 -5.74
N ASN A 20 -9.82 21.62 -4.98
CA ASN A 20 -8.50 21.94 -4.43
C ASN A 20 -8.61 21.95 -2.90
N PHE A 21 -7.53 21.60 -2.22
CA PHE A 21 -7.53 21.48 -0.76
C PHE A 21 -6.36 22.24 -0.13
N CYS A 22 -6.62 22.90 1.01
CA CYS A 22 -5.55 23.31 1.93
C CYS A 22 -5.04 22.07 2.70
N PRO A 23 -3.94 22.17 3.46
CA PRO A 23 -3.37 21.02 4.16
C PRO A 23 -4.39 20.23 5.00
N GLU A 24 -5.09 20.90 5.91
CA GLU A 24 -6.06 20.29 6.84
C GLU A 24 -7.18 19.55 6.10
N HIS A 25 -7.79 20.21 5.10
CA HIS A 25 -8.91 19.63 4.37
C HIS A 25 -8.48 18.53 3.38
N PHE A 26 -7.22 18.52 2.96
CA PHE A 26 -6.69 17.43 2.16
C PHE A 26 -6.50 16.16 3.01
N VAL A 27 -5.93 16.31 4.21
CA VAL A 27 -5.78 15.21 5.16
C VAL A 27 -7.14 14.63 5.53
N ALA A 28 -8.13 15.48 5.85
CA ALA A 28 -9.51 15.05 6.09
C ALA A 28 -10.15 14.36 4.86
N HIS A 29 -9.79 14.78 3.64
CA HIS A 29 -10.24 14.12 2.42
C HIS A 29 -9.67 12.70 2.30
N CYS A 30 -8.39 12.49 2.60
CA CYS A 30 -7.76 11.17 2.62
C CYS A 30 -8.42 10.25 3.66
N GLU A 31 -8.60 10.73 4.90
CA GLU A 31 -9.31 10.00 5.96
C GLU A 31 -10.72 9.58 5.52
N GLU A 32 -11.46 10.47 4.85
CA GLU A 32 -12.80 10.18 4.35
C GLU A 32 -12.79 9.19 3.17
N GLN A 33 -11.80 9.22 2.28
CA GLN A 33 -11.69 8.22 1.22
C GLN A 33 -11.41 6.82 1.79
N VAL A 34 -10.52 6.72 2.79
CA VAL A 34 -10.26 5.44 3.49
C VAL A 34 -11.50 4.96 4.24
N ARG A 35 -12.18 5.84 4.98
CA ARG A 35 -13.43 5.50 5.68
C ARG A 35 -14.51 4.99 4.71
N ARG A 36 -14.65 5.65 3.55
CA ARG A 36 -15.57 5.21 2.49
C ARG A 36 -15.17 3.84 1.93
N ALA A 37 -13.89 3.61 1.68
CA ALA A 37 -13.39 2.32 1.19
C ALA A 37 -13.70 1.18 2.17
N VAL A 38 -13.35 1.37 3.45
CA VAL A 38 -13.58 0.40 4.52
C VAL A 38 -15.06 0.06 4.65
N ARG A 39 -15.93 1.08 4.69
CA ARG A 39 -17.38 0.89 4.81
C ARG A 39 -18.01 0.26 3.57
N HIS A 40 -17.64 0.72 2.38
CA HIS A 40 -18.26 0.26 1.13
C HIS A 40 -18.03 -1.23 0.89
N PHE A 41 -16.84 -1.73 1.21
CA PHE A 41 -16.49 -3.13 1.03
C PHE A 41 -16.55 -3.97 2.30
N ALA A 42 -17.08 -3.43 3.41
CA ALA A 42 -17.08 -4.08 4.72
C ALA A 42 -15.71 -4.72 5.05
N MET A 43 -14.65 -3.91 4.91
CA MET A 43 -13.27 -4.39 4.99
C MET A 43 -12.94 -4.94 6.38
N PHE A 44 -13.36 -4.23 7.42
CA PHE A 44 -13.21 -4.56 8.84
C PHE A 44 -14.02 -3.57 9.70
N GLU A 45 -14.19 -3.88 10.98
CA GLU A 45 -14.92 -3.10 11.98
C GLU A 45 -13.98 -2.38 12.97
N PRO A 46 -14.43 -1.36 13.71
CA PRO A 46 -13.58 -0.64 14.67
C PRO A 46 -12.94 -1.50 15.78
N GLY A 47 -13.52 -2.66 16.10
CA GLY A 47 -12.98 -3.58 17.11
C GLY A 47 -11.98 -4.61 16.56
N ASP A 48 -11.82 -4.69 15.24
CA ASP A 48 -10.95 -5.68 14.60
C ASP A 48 -9.46 -5.32 14.80
N ARG A 49 -8.63 -6.33 15.02
CA ARG A 49 -7.17 -6.18 15.03
C ARG A 49 -6.64 -6.15 13.61
N VAL A 50 -6.12 -5.01 13.21
CA VAL A 50 -5.62 -4.77 11.85
C VAL A 50 -4.11 -4.98 11.78
N LEU A 51 -3.67 -5.83 10.86
CA LEU A 51 -2.26 -5.99 10.50
C LEU A 51 -1.95 -5.21 9.23
N VAL A 52 -1.14 -4.16 9.32
CA VAL A 52 -0.73 -3.38 8.15
C VAL A 52 0.59 -3.93 7.60
N ALA A 53 0.61 -4.34 6.34
CA ALA A 53 1.86 -4.71 5.66
C ALA A 53 2.66 -3.44 5.34
N VAL A 54 3.73 -3.19 6.11
CA VAL A 54 4.56 -1.98 6.03
C VAL A 54 5.86 -2.29 5.30
N SER A 55 6.14 -1.57 4.21
CA SER A 55 7.38 -1.73 3.44
C SER A 55 8.43 -0.65 3.70
N GLY A 56 8.13 0.32 4.58
CA GLY A 56 8.94 1.54 4.73
C GLY A 56 8.73 2.57 3.61
N GLY A 57 7.92 2.24 2.61
CA GLY A 57 7.54 3.13 1.53
C GLY A 57 6.29 3.95 1.85
N LYS A 58 6.15 5.06 1.10
CA LYS A 58 5.07 6.05 1.16
C LYS A 58 3.69 5.47 1.45
N ASP A 59 3.15 4.61 0.58
CA ASP A 59 1.74 4.21 0.67
C ASP A 59 1.46 3.34 1.90
N SER A 60 2.40 2.47 2.25
CA SER A 60 2.24 1.59 3.40
C SER A 60 2.31 2.35 4.73
N LEU A 61 3.18 3.36 4.84
CA LEU A 61 3.27 4.22 6.01
C LEU A 61 2.09 5.20 6.08
N ALA A 62 1.66 5.76 4.95
CA ALA A 62 0.46 6.60 4.88
C ALA A 62 -0.80 5.82 5.28
N LEU A 63 -0.95 4.58 4.80
CA LEU A 63 -2.05 3.71 5.20
C LEU A 63 -2.04 3.45 6.71
N TRP A 64 -0.88 3.11 7.26
CA TRP A 64 -0.77 2.86 8.70
C TRP A 64 -1.18 4.11 9.51
N ASP A 65 -0.69 5.28 9.11
CA ASP A 65 -1.03 6.57 9.71
C ASP A 65 -2.54 6.86 9.66
N LEU A 66 -3.14 6.72 8.47
CA LEU A 66 -4.56 6.95 8.26
C LEU A 66 -5.43 6.03 9.12
N LEU A 67 -5.07 4.74 9.25
CA LEU A 67 -5.82 3.79 10.07
C LEU A 67 -5.75 4.14 11.55
N VAL A 68 -4.56 4.51 12.06
CA VAL A 68 -4.38 4.94 13.45
C VAL A 68 -5.17 6.22 13.74
N ARG A 69 -5.11 7.22 12.85
CA ARG A 69 -5.87 8.47 12.99
C ARG A 69 -7.38 8.27 12.96
N LEU A 70 -7.85 7.26 12.21
CA LEU A 70 -9.25 6.87 12.17
C LEU A 70 -9.70 6.06 13.41
N GLY A 71 -8.79 5.76 14.34
CA GLY A 71 -9.08 5.10 15.60
C GLY A 71 -9.06 3.57 15.54
N TYR A 72 -8.51 2.96 14.49
CA TYR A 72 -8.38 1.51 14.40
C TYR A 72 -7.16 1.02 15.18
N THR A 73 -7.27 -0.16 15.79
CA THR A 73 -6.14 -0.87 16.39
C THR A 73 -5.30 -1.52 15.29
N ALA A 74 -4.24 -0.84 14.86
CA ALA A 74 -3.42 -1.23 13.73
C ALA A 74 -1.95 -1.41 14.11
N ASP A 75 -1.47 -2.65 14.02
CA ASP A 75 -0.06 -3.01 14.18
C ASP A 75 0.61 -3.16 12.81
N GLY A 76 1.88 -2.81 12.72
CA GLY A 76 2.67 -2.93 11.49
C GLY A 76 3.37 -4.28 11.38
N LEU A 77 3.50 -4.81 10.17
CA LEU A 77 4.35 -5.95 9.84
C LEU A 77 5.28 -5.59 8.69
N TYR A 78 6.58 -5.57 8.99
CA TYR A 78 7.65 -5.46 8.01
C TYR A 78 8.22 -6.84 7.68
N VAL A 79 8.55 -7.07 6.40
CA VAL A 79 9.20 -8.30 5.94
C VAL A 79 10.54 -7.96 5.30
N GLY A 80 11.64 -8.32 5.96
CA GLY A 80 13.00 -8.17 5.47
C GLY A 80 13.28 -9.12 4.32
N LEU A 81 13.61 -8.59 3.14
CA LEU A 81 13.66 -9.35 1.90
C LEU A 81 15.06 -9.89 1.56
N GLY A 82 16.08 -9.52 2.33
CA GLY A 82 17.48 -9.87 2.03
C GLY A 82 17.99 -9.23 0.74
N ILE A 83 17.59 -7.97 0.49
CA ILE A 83 18.06 -7.16 -0.64
C ILE A 83 19.06 -6.15 -0.09
N ASP A 84 20.34 -6.36 -0.38
CA ASP A 84 21.45 -5.59 0.20
C ASP A 84 21.29 -4.08 0.01
N GLY A 85 21.52 -3.32 1.08
CA GLY A 85 21.39 -1.86 1.16
C GLY A 85 19.94 -1.37 1.19
N TYR A 86 19.07 -1.95 0.37
CA TYR A 86 17.67 -1.54 0.24
C TYR A 86 16.80 -1.94 1.46
N SER A 87 16.99 -3.17 1.96
CA SER A 87 16.16 -3.73 3.04
C SER A 87 16.42 -3.09 4.41
N ASP A 88 17.67 -2.65 4.64
CA ASP A 88 18.07 -2.02 5.90
C ASP A 88 17.50 -0.60 6.01
N GLU A 89 17.59 0.17 4.92
CA GLU A 89 17.04 1.53 4.84
C GLU A 89 15.51 1.52 5.00
N SER A 90 14.80 0.68 4.25
CA SER A 90 13.33 0.53 4.35
C SER A 90 12.89 0.12 5.76
N LEU A 91 13.60 -0.83 6.39
CA LEU A 91 13.35 -1.20 7.79
C LEU A 91 13.60 -0.02 8.73
N GLY A 92 14.65 0.76 8.49
CA GLY A 92 14.97 1.99 9.22
C GLY A 92 13.81 2.98 9.23
N HIS A 93 13.23 3.28 8.05
CA HIS A 93 12.05 4.15 7.95
C HIS A 93 10.84 3.59 8.70
N ALA A 94 10.55 2.29 8.56
CA ALA A 94 9.43 1.66 9.25
C ALA A 94 9.60 1.72 10.78
N ARG A 95 10.79 1.41 11.30
CA ARG A 95 11.11 1.48 12.74
C ARG A 95 11.04 2.91 13.26
N ALA A 96 11.62 3.88 12.54
CA ALA A 96 11.59 5.28 12.93
C ALA A 96 10.15 5.84 12.93
N TYR A 97 9.32 5.42 11.97
CA TYR A 97 7.90 5.77 11.94
C TYR A 97 7.17 5.22 13.17
N ALA A 98 7.31 3.92 13.45
CA ALA A 98 6.67 3.25 14.57
C ALA A 98 7.09 3.86 15.92
N ALA A 99 8.40 4.04 16.14
CA ALA A 99 8.94 4.60 17.38
C ALA A 99 8.47 6.04 17.65
N ARG A 100 8.39 6.89 16.62
CA ARG A 100 7.90 8.28 16.77
C ARG A 100 6.42 8.38 17.16
N ARG A 101 5.64 7.32 16.94
CA ARG A 101 4.19 7.29 17.14
C ARG A 101 3.75 6.29 18.22
N ASP A 102 4.70 5.66 18.90
CA ASP A 102 4.45 4.61 19.90
C ASP A 102 3.58 3.47 19.36
N LEU A 103 3.90 3.00 18.16
CA LEU A 103 3.17 1.94 17.47
C LEU A 103 3.96 0.62 17.48
N THR A 104 3.25 -0.50 17.52
CA THR A 104 3.85 -1.83 17.44
C THR A 104 4.26 -2.16 16.00
N LEU A 105 5.55 -2.42 15.77
CA LEU A 105 6.06 -2.95 14.51
C LEU A 105 6.62 -4.35 14.72
N HIS A 106 6.03 -5.32 14.04
CA HIS A 106 6.58 -6.67 13.91
C HIS A 106 7.53 -6.73 12.72
N VAL A 107 8.61 -7.51 12.87
CA VAL A 107 9.62 -7.70 11.84
C VAL A 107 9.81 -9.20 11.64
N VAL A 108 9.68 -9.65 10.40
CA VAL A 108 10.04 -11.00 9.96
C VAL A 108 11.10 -10.86 8.89
N ASP A 109 12.25 -11.48 9.06
CA ASP A 109 13.32 -11.47 8.07
C ASP A 109 13.38 -12.81 7.33
N LEU A 110 13.29 -12.78 5.99
CA LEU A 110 13.25 -14.02 5.21
C LEU A 110 14.54 -14.83 5.38
N ALA A 111 15.70 -14.17 5.50
CA ALA A 111 16.97 -14.86 5.60
C ALA A 111 17.08 -15.59 6.94
N THR A 112 16.76 -14.91 8.05
CA THR A 112 16.89 -15.51 9.39
C THR A 112 15.72 -16.42 9.75
N ASP A 113 14.48 -16.06 9.39
CA ASP A 113 13.28 -16.79 9.83
C ASP A 113 12.84 -17.90 8.87
N LEU A 114 13.26 -17.83 7.60
CA LEU A 114 12.87 -18.79 6.57
C LEU A 114 14.05 -19.41 5.82
N GLY A 115 15.28 -18.95 6.09
CA GLY A 115 16.50 -19.53 5.52
C GLY A 115 16.73 -19.20 4.05
N PHE A 116 16.10 -18.16 3.51
CA PHE A 116 16.32 -17.72 2.13
C PHE A 116 16.04 -16.22 1.93
N THR A 117 16.65 -15.64 0.91
CA THR A 117 16.43 -14.26 0.46
C THR A 117 15.60 -14.20 -0.83
N VAL A 118 15.07 -13.03 -1.19
CA VAL A 118 14.37 -12.86 -2.47
C VAL A 118 15.26 -13.19 -3.69
N PRO A 119 16.54 -12.74 -3.77
CA PRO A 119 17.43 -13.13 -4.85
C PRO A 119 17.63 -14.65 -4.97
N GLU A 120 17.79 -15.35 -3.84
CA GLU A 120 17.93 -16.81 -3.81
C GLU A 120 16.63 -17.50 -4.27
N ALA A 121 15.48 -17.06 -3.77
CA ALA A 121 14.18 -17.59 -4.17
C ALA A 121 13.89 -17.38 -5.66
N ALA A 122 14.24 -16.23 -6.22
CA ALA A 122 14.11 -15.94 -7.64
C ALA A 122 14.96 -16.90 -8.48
N THR A 123 16.21 -17.11 -8.07
CA THR A 123 17.15 -18.03 -8.72
C THR A 123 16.66 -19.48 -8.65
N ALA A 124 16.26 -19.95 -7.46
CA ALA A 124 15.80 -21.31 -7.23
C ALA A 124 14.50 -21.63 -7.99
N THR A 125 13.58 -20.67 -8.07
CA THR A 125 12.28 -20.86 -8.74
C THR A 125 12.30 -20.52 -10.23
N ARG A 126 13.41 -19.96 -10.74
CA ARG A 126 13.53 -19.40 -12.10
C ARG A 126 12.41 -18.40 -12.44
N ARG A 127 11.92 -17.68 -11.43
CA ARG A 127 10.91 -16.64 -11.57
C ARG A 127 11.58 -15.27 -11.64
N ALA A 128 10.87 -14.31 -12.24
CA ALA A 128 11.25 -12.91 -12.10
C ALA A 128 11.31 -12.53 -10.60
N PRO A 129 12.32 -11.76 -10.15
CA PRO A 129 12.50 -11.41 -8.75
C PRO A 129 11.25 -10.84 -8.07
N CYS A 130 10.53 -9.92 -8.72
CA CYS A 130 9.27 -9.38 -8.19
C CYS A 130 8.18 -10.45 -8.00
N GLY A 131 8.16 -11.48 -8.85
CA GLY A 131 7.21 -12.59 -8.73
C GLY A 131 7.50 -13.48 -7.53
N ALA A 132 8.78 -13.80 -7.28
CA ALA A 132 9.21 -14.53 -6.09
C ALA A 132 8.97 -13.71 -4.82
N CYS A 133 9.38 -12.44 -4.81
CA CYS A 133 9.14 -11.48 -3.71
C CYS A 133 7.65 -11.40 -3.33
N GLY A 134 6.77 -11.20 -4.31
CA GLY A 134 5.34 -11.11 -4.08
C GLY A 134 4.75 -12.39 -3.46
N LEU A 135 5.22 -13.56 -3.90
CA LEU A 135 4.79 -14.84 -3.33
C LEU A 135 5.23 -14.97 -1.86
N SER A 136 6.50 -14.72 -1.56
CA SER A 136 7.05 -14.80 -0.21
C SER A 136 6.35 -13.85 0.75
N LYS A 137 6.18 -12.56 0.37
CA LYS A 137 5.45 -11.58 1.18
C LYS A 137 4.01 -12.01 1.48
N ARG A 138 3.26 -12.44 0.45
CA ARG A 138 1.87 -12.87 0.63
C ARG A 138 1.74 -14.08 1.56
N HIS A 139 2.71 -14.99 1.54
CA HIS A 139 2.76 -16.13 2.46
C HIS A 139 3.01 -15.67 3.89
N VAL A 140 4.04 -14.85 4.11
CA VAL A 140 4.40 -14.33 5.45
C VAL A 140 3.27 -13.52 6.06
N PHE A 141 2.68 -12.57 5.31
CA PHE A 141 1.56 -11.77 5.82
C PHE A 141 0.38 -12.63 6.26
N ASN A 142 0.05 -13.65 5.46
CA ASN A 142 -1.07 -14.54 5.75
C ASN A 142 -0.80 -15.39 6.99
N ARG A 143 0.37 -16.02 7.05
CA ARG A 143 0.77 -16.87 8.18
C ARG A 143 0.82 -16.05 9.47
N TYR A 144 1.48 -14.89 9.44
CA TYR A 144 1.61 -14.03 10.61
C TYR A 144 0.25 -13.59 11.16
N ALA A 145 -0.67 -13.19 10.28
CA ALA A 145 -2.01 -12.78 10.67
C ALA A 145 -2.78 -13.91 11.38
N LEU A 146 -2.74 -15.13 10.82
CA LEU A 146 -3.44 -16.28 11.40
C LEU A 146 -2.81 -16.70 12.73
N ASP A 147 -1.48 -16.79 12.80
CA ASP A 147 -0.75 -17.26 13.98
C ASP A 147 -0.88 -16.31 15.18
N HIS A 148 -1.07 -15.00 14.93
CA HIS A 148 -1.12 -13.95 15.96
C HIS A 148 -2.53 -13.37 16.19
N GLY A 149 -3.56 -13.97 15.60
CA GLY A 149 -4.95 -13.59 15.80
C GLY A 149 -5.27 -12.17 15.33
N TYR A 150 -4.86 -11.83 14.11
CA TYR A 150 -5.30 -10.62 13.40
C TYR A 150 -6.51 -10.92 12.53
N ASP A 151 -7.50 -10.03 12.56
CA ASP A 151 -8.76 -10.21 11.84
C ASP A 151 -8.64 -9.86 10.35
N VAL A 152 -7.73 -8.94 10.02
CA VAL A 152 -7.53 -8.44 8.66
C VAL A 152 -6.10 -8.01 8.37
N VAL A 153 -5.65 -8.27 7.14
CA VAL A 153 -4.39 -7.76 6.60
C VAL A 153 -4.68 -6.60 5.64
N CYS A 154 -4.14 -5.42 5.95
CA CYS A 154 -4.21 -4.23 5.13
C CYS A 154 -2.92 -4.05 4.32
N THR A 155 -3.05 -3.75 3.02
CA THR A 155 -1.91 -3.46 2.15
C THR A 155 -2.03 -2.09 1.51
N GLY A 156 -0.90 -1.41 1.31
CA GLY A 156 -0.83 -0.04 0.77
C GLY A 156 -1.05 0.08 -0.74
N HIS A 157 -1.73 -0.88 -1.40
CA HIS A 157 -2.02 -0.75 -2.83
C HIS A 157 -3.02 0.38 -3.06
N ASN A 158 -2.63 1.33 -3.89
CA ASN A 158 -3.37 2.55 -4.18
C ASN A 158 -4.14 2.44 -5.53
N LEU A 159 -4.79 3.52 -5.96
CA LEU A 159 -5.56 3.55 -7.20
C LEU A 159 -4.70 3.25 -8.44
N ASP A 160 -3.53 3.87 -8.54
CA ASP A 160 -2.60 3.68 -9.66
C ASP A 160 -2.10 2.24 -9.74
N ASP A 161 -1.84 1.59 -8.60
CA ASP A 161 -1.49 0.17 -8.52
C ASP A 161 -2.60 -0.73 -9.09
N GLU A 162 -3.83 -0.52 -8.63
CA GLU A 162 -4.97 -1.34 -9.07
C GLU A 162 -5.30 -1.10 -10.55
N ALA A 163 -5.22 0.14 -11.02
CA ALA A 163 -5.43 0.48 -12.42
C ALA A 163 -4.35 -0.15 -13.32
N ALA A 164 -3.07 -0.14 -12.89
CA ALA A 164 -1.99 -0.76 -13.63
C ALA A 164 -2.10 -2.29 -13.69
N VAL A 165 -2.50 -2.94 -12.58
CA VAL A 165 -2.80 -4.38 -12.55
C VAL A 165 -3.95 -4.71 -13.50
N LEU A 166 -5.03 -3.92 -13.45
CA LEU A 166 -6.20 -4.11 -14.30
C LEU A 166 -5.81 -4.00 -15.78
N LEU A 167 -5.12 -2.91 -16.17
CA LEU A 167 -4.67 -2.71 -17.54
C LEU A 167 -3.77 -3.85 -18.01
N GLY A 168 -2.82 -4.28 -17.18
CA GLY A 168 -1.96 -5.42 -17.47
C GLY A 168 -2.76 -6.70 -17.74
N ASN A 169 -3.71 -7.03 -16.88
CA ASN A 169 -4.54 -8.23 -17.03
C ASN A 169 -5.44 -8.15 -18.27
N VAL A 170 -5.99 -6.98 -18.59
CA VAL A 170 -6.79 -6.75 -19.81
C VAL A 170 -5.95 -6.95 -21.06
N LEU A 171 -4.75 -6.38 -21.13
CA LEU A 171 -3.86 -6.47 -22.29
C LEU A 171 -3.42 -7.91 -22.59
N HIS A 172 -3.27 -8.74 -21.55
CA HIS A 172 -2.94 -10.17 -21.69
C HIS A 172 -4.16 -11.09 -21.75
N TRP A 173 -5.37 -10.52 -21.63
CA TRP A 173 -6.64 -11.25 -21.61
C TRP A 173 -6.68 -12.36 -20.54
N ASP A 174 -6.11 -12.09 -19.35
CA ASP A 174 -6.07 -13.04 -18.23
C ASP A 174 -7.39 -13.01 -17.46
N LEU A 175 -8.37 -13.79 -17.95
CA LEU A 175 -9.71 -13.85 -17.37
C LEU A 175 -9.71 -14.27 -15.89
N ASP A 176 -8.81 -15.16 -15.50
CA ASP A 176 -8.74 -15.62 -14.11
C ASP A 176 -8.20 -14.54 -13.18
N ALA A 177 -7.21 -13.75 -13.63
CA ALA A 177 -6.69 -12.62 -12.86
C ALA A 177 -7.72 -11.49 -12.77
N LEU A 178 -8.42 -11.20 -13.87
CA LEU A 178 -9.50 -10.20 -13.89
C LEU A 178 -10.62 -10.52 -12.90
N ALA A 179 -11.04 -11.79 -12.83
CA ALA A 179 -12.09 -12.22 -11.90
C ALA A 179 -11.67 -12.13 -10.42
N ARG A 180 -10.37 -12.17 -10.12
CA ARG A 180 -9.83 -12.21 -8.75
C ARG A 180 -9.37 -10.83 -8.24
N GLN A 181 -9.25 -9.83 -9.10
CA GLN A 181 -8.85 -8.50 -8.68
C GLN A 181 -9.99 -7.82 -7.90
N HIS A 182 -9.81 -7.67 -6.59
CA HIS A 182 -10.81 -7.04 -5.74
C HIS A 182 -10.16 -6.26 -4.57
N PRO A 183 -10.73 -5.11 -4.13
CA PRO A 183 -10.21 -4.35 -2.99
C PRO A 183 -10.33 -5.05 -1.64
N ALA A 184 -11.23 -6.03 -1.52
CA ALA A 184 -11.45 -6.81 -0.31
C ALA A 184 -11.60 -8.30 -0.63
N LEU A 185 -10.63 -9.11 -0.24
CA LEU A 185 -10.66 -10.56 -0.34
C LEU A 185 -11.16 -11.13 1.00
N PRO A 186 -12.25 -11.91 1.00
CA PRO A 186 -12.79 -12.49 2.23
C PRO A 186 -11.81 -13.47 2.87
N ALA A 187 -11.95 -13.68 4.17
CA ALA A 187 -11.27 -14.79 4.84
C ALA A 187 -11.78 -16.13 4.30
N ALA A 188 -10.91 -17.12 4.26
CA ALA A 188 -11.22 -18.51 3.91
C ALA A 188 -10.38 -19.45 4.77
N PRO A 189 -10.68 -20.77 4.84
CA PRO A 189 -9.83 -21.71 5.57
C PRO A 189 -8.36 -21.60 5.16
N GLY A 190 -7.49 -21.27 6.10
CA GLY A 190 -6.05 -21.05 5.86
C GLY A 190 -5.67 -19.71 5.23
N PHE A 191 -6.64 -18.79 5.02
CA PHE A 191 -6.41 -17.48 4.44
C PHE A 191 -7.04 -16.36 5.26
N ALA A 192 -6.21 -15.44 5.74
CA ALA A 192 -6.67 -14.23 6.40
C ALA A 192 -7.39 -13.31 5.40
N ARG A 193 -8.34 -12.52 5.90
CA ARG A 193 -8.98 -11.45 5.11
C ARG A 193 -7.90 -10.46 4.65
N LYS A 194 -7.96 -10.01 3.40
CA LYS A 194 -7.00 -9.07 2.82
C LYS A 194 -7.70 -7.90 2.17
N VAL A 195 -7.29 -6.69 2.50
CA VAL A 195 -7.97 -5.47 2.02
C VAL A 195 -6.99 -4.39 1.58
N LYS A 196 -7.48 -3.48 0.74
CA LYS A 196 -6.72 -2.37 0.13
C LYS A 196 -7.43 -1.05 0.38
N PRO A 197 -7.32 -0.44 1.59
CA PRO A 197 -8.10 0.75 1.93
C PRO A 197 -7.74 1.98 1.10
N LEU A 198 -6.55 2.01 0.49
CA LEU A 198 -6.09 3.11 -0.36
C LEU A 198 -6.59 3.03 -1.82
N TYR A 199 -7.40 2.04 -2.22
CA TYR A 199 -7.76 1.83 -3.64
C TYR A 199 -8.46 3.02 -4.33
N ARG A 200 -8.91 4.04 -3.57
CA ARG A 200 -9.56 5.28 -4.06
C ARG A 200 -8.60 6.47 -4.16
N LEU A 201 -7.39 6.34 -3.64
CA LEU A 201 -6.40 7.39 -3.51
C LEU A 201 -5.23 7.04 -4.41
N GLY A 202 -4.70 8.01 -5.15
CA GLY A 202 -3.59 7.78 -6.06
C GLY A 202 -2.22 8.08 -5.46
N GLU A 203 -1.16 7.73 -6.18
CA GLU A 203 0.22 7.91 -5.73
C GLU A 203 0.56 9.36 -5.38
N ARG A 204 0.09 10.31 -6.21
CA ARG A 204 0.26 11.75 -6.01
C ARG A 204 -0.36 12.21 -4.69
N GLU A 205 -1.51 11.65 -4.32
CA GLU A 205 -2.18 12.01 -3.06
C GLU A 205 -1.46 11.41 -1.86
N MET A 206 -1.00 10.17 -1.96
CA MET A 206 -0.21 9.55 -0.90
C MET A 206 1.11 10.29 -0.69
N ALA A 207 1.70 10.83 -1.76
CA ALA A 207 2.94 11.58 -1.65
C ALA A 207 2.70 12.91 -0.95
N ALA A 208 1.66 13.63 -1.38
CA ALA A 208 1.23 14.86 -0.72
C ALA A 208 0.86 14.61 0.76
N TYR A 209 0.20 13.50 1.06
CA TYR A 209 -0.17 13.13 2.43
C TYR A 209 1.08 12.94 3.30
N CYS A 210 2.04 12.12 2.84
CA CYS A 210 3.29 11.91 3.58
C CYS A 210 4.07 13.21 3.80
N VAL A 211 4.13 14.10 2.79
CA VAL A 211 4.81 15.41 2.93
C VAL A 211 4.12 16.27 3.98
N LEU A 212 2.79 16.37 3.96
CA LEU A 212 2.04 17.20 4.90
C LEU A 212 2.12 16.66 6.33
N GLU A 213 2.08 15.34 6.49
CA GLU A 213 2.15 14.64 7.78
C GLU A 213 3.59 14.33 8.24
N ARG A 214 4.59 14.84 7.50
CA ARG A 214 6.02 14.68 7.79
C ARG A 214 6.41 13.22 8.02
N ILE A 215 5.85 12.34 7.19
CA ILE A 215 6.17 10.92 7.16
C ILE A 215 7.38 10.78 6.26
N ASP A 216 8.52 10.50 6.88
CA ASP A 216 9.73 10.13 6.16
C ASP A 216 9.64 8.67 5.68
N TYR A 217 10.00 8.42 4.42
CA TYR A 217 9.83 7.14 3.75
C TYR A 217 10.94 6.90 2.74
N GLN A 218 11.16 5.63 2.39
CA GLN A 218 12.13 5.29 1.36
C GLN A 218 11.66 5.76 -0.02
N VAL A 219 12.41 6.68 -0.61
CA VAL A 219 12.13 7.25 -1.95
C VAL A 219 12.70 6.37 -3.05
N ASP A 220 13.85 5.74 -2.79
CA ASP A 220 14.55 4.93 -3.78
C ASP A 220 13.72 3.70 -4.17
N GLU A 221 13.67 3.43 -5.47
CA GLU A 221 13.03 2.24 -5.98
C GLU A 221 13.87 1.00 -5.71
N CYS A 222 13.21 -0.14 -5.51
CA CYS A 222 13.90 -1.40 -5.34
C CYS A 222 14.75 -1.70 -6.58
N PRO A 223 16.06 -2.03 -6.45
CA PRO A 223 16.92 -2.29 -7.60
C PRO A 223 16.45 -3.46 -8.47
N MET A 224 15.73 -4.41 -7.86
CA MET A 224 15.12 -5.56 -8.55
C MET A 224 13.79 -5.25 -9.25
N ALA A 225 13.26 -4.03 -9.14
CA ALA A 225 12.07 -3.59 -9.87
C ALA A 225 12.36 -3.21 -11.33
N THR A 226 13.65 -3.11 -11.71
CA THR A 226 14.06 -2.81 -13.09
C THR A 226 13.41 -3.76 -14.10
N GLY A 227 12.76 -3.21 -15.13
CA GLY A 227 12.04 -3.99 -16.14
C GLY A 227 10.62 -4.40 -15.74
N ASN A 228 10.10 -3.94 -14.60
CA ASN A 228 8.71 -4.16 -14.21
C ASN A 228 7.75 -3.41 -15.15
N ARG A 229 6.95 -4.17 -15.91
CA ARG A 229 5.94 -3.65 -16.85
C ARG A 229 4.88 -2.75 -16.19
N HIS A 230 4.65 -2.90 -14.89
CA HIS A 230 3.68 -2.08 -14.16
C HIS A 230 4.04 -0.59 -14.21
N LEU A 231 5.33 -0.24 -14.22
CA LEU A 231 5.75 1.16 -14.34
C LEU A 231 5.30 1.78 -15.67
N ALA A 232 5.46 1.04 -16.78
CA ALA A 232 4.99 1.49 -18.10
C ALA A 232 3.45 1.61 -18.18
N TYR A 233 2.72 0.74 -17.48
CA TYR A 233 1.26 0.85 -17.38
C TYR A 233 0.84 2.09 -16.60
N LYS A 234 1.48 2.36 -15.46
CA LYS A 234 1.23 3.58 -14.68
C LYS A 234 1.54 4.84 -15.50
N GLU A 235 2.66 4.87 -16.22
CA GLU A 235 3.01 6.00 -17.09
C GLU A 235 1.92 6.24 -18.16
N SER A 236 1.46 5.16 -18.80
CA SER A 236 0.41 5.23 -19.82
C SER A 236 -0.93 5.74 -19.25
N LEU A 237 -1.32 5.24 -18.08
CA LEU A 237 -2.54 5.65 -17.37
C LEU A 237 -2.43 7.10 -16.88
N ASN A 238 -1.28 7.51 -16.36
CA ASN A 238 -1.03 8.89 -15.94
C ASN A 238 -1.10 9.87 -17.11
N ALA A 239 -0.64 9.47 -18.30
CA ALA A 239 -0.80 10.26 -19.51
C ALA A 239 -2.27 10.37 -19.96
N LEU A 240 -3.11 9.37 -19.69
CA LEU A 240 -4.56 9.45 -19.92
C LEU A 240 -5.22 10.36 -18.87
N GLU A 241 -4.94 10.16 -17.59
CA GLU A 241 -5.48 10.96 -16.48
C GLU A 241 -5.16 12.45 -16.61
N LEU A 242 -3.98 12.80 -17.15
CA LEU A 242 -3.61 14.19 -17.43
C LEU A 242 -4.52 14.84 -18.48
N ARG A 243 -4.95 14.06 -19.49
CA ARG A 243 -5.79 14.52 -20.62
C ARG A 243 -7.28 14.40 -20.32
N SER A 244 -7.67 13.42 -19.50
CA SER A 244 -9.06 13.12 -19.13
C SER A 244 -9.13 12.76 -17.64
N PRO A 245 -9.22 13.77 -16.74
CA PRO A 245 -9.22 13.53 -15.30
C PRO A 245 -10.40 12.67 -14.83
N GLY A 246 -10.10 11.62 -14.07
CA GLY A 246 -11.05 10.60 -13.61
C GLY A 246 -11.13 9.36 -14.51
N SER A 247 -10.11 9.12 -15.36
CA SER A 247 -9.97 7.88 -16.15
C SER A 247 -9.59 6.69 -15.28
#